data_AF-A0A6H3S631-F1
#
_entry.id   AF-A0A6H3S631-F1
#
_cell.length_a   1.000
_cell.length_b   1.000
_cell.length_c   1.000
_cell.angle_alpha   90.00
_cell.angle_beta   90.00
_cell.angle_gamma   90.00
#
_symmetry.space_group_name_H-M   'P 1'
#
loop_
_entity.id
_entity.type
_entity.pdbx_description
1 polymer ?
#
loop_
_entity_poly.entity_id
_entity_poly.type
_entity_poly.pdbx_seq_one_letter_code
_entity_poly.pdbx_strand_id
1 'polypeptide(L)' 'MEYFEDHPDHYIFVAIRFISEHIEVLFANDMECYELCRELRVNYHRPPMPNMDSRLIGA' A
#
# COMPACT_ATOMS: atom_id res chain seq x y z
N MET A 1 -25.30 12.46 -12.64
CA MET A 1 -24.42 13.37 -11.89
C MET A 1 -23.52 12.46 -11.09
N GLU A 2 -22.28 12.26 -11.53
CA GLU A 2 -21.31 11.49 -10.76
C GLU A 2 -20.94 12.30 -9.52
N TYR A 3 -21.19 11.74 -8.34
CA TYR A 3 -20.55 12.22 -7.12
C TYR A 3 -19.07 11.88 -7.27
N PHE A 4 -18.25 12.87 -7.61
CA PHE A 4 -16.82 12.74 -7.36
C PHE A 4 -16.68 12.74 -5.84
N GLU A 5 -16.49 11.56 -5.26
CA GLU A 5 -16.08 11.46 -3.86
C GLU A 5 -14.76 12.24 -3.71
N ASP A 6 -14.72 13.14 -2.73
CA ASP A 6 -13.54 13.94 -2.46
C ASP A 6 -12.48 13.01 -1.82
N HIS A 7 -11.47 12.63 -2.61
CA HIS A 7 -10.42 11.74 -2.16
C HIS A 7 -9.30 12.54 -1.49
N PRO A 8 -8.67 12.02 -0.41
CA PRO A 8 -7.42 12.55 0.08
C PRO A 8 -6.34 12.54 -0.99
N ASP A 9 -5.48 13.56 -0.99
CA ASP A 9 -4.33 13.65 -1.90
C ASP A 9 -3.34 12.47 -1.77
N HIS A 10 -3.35 11.77 -0.63
CA HIS A 10 -2.40 10.70 -0.31
C HIS A 10 -3.10 9.51 0.36
N TYR A 11 -2.81 8.31 -0.12
CA TYR A 11 -3.15 7.05 0.52
C TYR A 11 -1.87 6.31 0.92
N ILE A 12 -1.84 5.79 2.14
CA ILE A 12 -0.71 5.01 2.67
C ILE A 12 -1.21 3.60 3.03
N PHE A 13 -0.72 2.60 2.31
CA PHE A 13 -1.10 1.19 2.50
C PHE A 13 -0.11 0.51 3.44
N VAL A 14 -0.58 -0.05 4.55
CA VAL A 14 0.27 -0.75 5.52
C VAL A 14 -0.27 -2.15 5.80
N ALA A 15 0.42 -3.17 5.30
CA ALA A 15 0.01 -4.56 5.40
C ALA A 15 0.41 -5.19 6.76
N ILE A 16 -0.20 -4.71 7.86
CA ILE A 16 0.18 -5.07 9.24
C ILE A 16 0.02 -6.54 9.63
N ARG A 17 -0.71 -7.33 8.82
CA ARG A 17 -0.94 -8.77 9.08
C ARG A 17 0.15 -9.67 8.53
N PHE A 18 1.10 -9.11 7.78
CA PHE A 18 2.20 -9.85 7.17
C PHE A 18 3.53 -9.30 7.66
N ILE A 19 4.57 -10.13 7.63
CA ILE A 19 5.94 -9.72 7.99
C ILE A 19 6.84 -9.59 6.77
N SER A 20 6.45 -10.16 5.62
CA SER A 20 7.26 -10.24 4.42
C SER A 20 6.48 -9.82 3.18
N GLU A 21 7.21 -9.49 2.11
CA GLU A 21 6.63 -9.26 0.79
C GLU A 21 6.10 -10.57 0.19
N HIS A 22 4.79 -10.65 -0.02
CA HIS A 22 4.09 -11.75 -0.67
C HIS A 22 3.18 -11.23 -1.79
N ILE A 23 2.44 -12.12 -2.47
CA ILE A 23 1.53 -11.71 -3.55
C ILE A 23 0.44 -10.76 -3.06
N GLU A 24 -0.03 -10.91 -1.83
CA GLU A 24 -1.01 -10.00 -1.20
C GLU A 24 -0.46 -8.59 -0.97
N VAL A 25 0.87 -8.41 -1.01
CA VAL A 25 1.51 -7.08 -0.90
C VAL A 25 1.96 -6.61 -2.28
N LEU A 26 2.76 -7.42 -2.98
CA LEU A 26 3.37 -7.05 -4.25
C LEU A 26 2.36 -6.92 -5.39
N PHE A 27 1.28 -7.70 -5.37
CA PHE A 27 0.26 -7.62 -6.41
C PHE A 27 -0.92 -6.78 -5.94
N ALA A 28 -1.59 -7.18 -4.86
CA ALA A 28 -2.81 -6.48 -4.44
C ALA A 28 -2.54 -5.01 -4.03
N ASN A 29 -1.47 -4.74 -3.28
CA ASN A 29 -1.16 -3.36 -2.90
C ASN A 29 -0.34 -2.65 -3.98
N ASP A 30 0.82 -3.19 -4.36
CA ASP A 30 1.77 -2.46 -5.22
C ASP A 30 1.37 -2.41 -6.70
N MET A 31 0.46 -3.27 -7.18
CA MET A 31 -0.10 -3.19 -8.52
C MET A 31 -1.55 -2.69 -8.51
N GLU A 32 -2.48 -3.42 -7.89
CA GLU A 32 -3.92 -3.10 -8.01
C GLU A 32 -4.27 -1.78 -7.29
N CYS A 33 -3.82 -1.58 -6.05
CA CYS A 33 -4.09 -0.33 -5.33
C CYS A 33 -3.32 0.86 -5.93
N TYR A 34 -2.14 0.63 -6.50
CA TYR A 34 -1.40 1.66 -7.22
C TYR A 34 -2.14 2.11 -8.49
N GLU A 35 -2.66 1.17 -9.28
CA GLU A 35 -3.48 1.47 -10.47
C GLU A 35 -4.74 2.25 -10.09
N LEU A 36 -5.45 1.83 -9.04
CA LEU A 36 -6.60 2.57 -8.52
C LEU A 36 -6.23 4.00 -8.10
N CYS A 37 -5.11 4.18 -7.38
CA CYS A 37 -4.65 5.52 -7.00
C CYS A 37 -4.34 6.39 -8.23
N ARG A 38 -3.80 5.81 -9.31
CA ARG A 38 -3.57 6.52 -10.57
C ARG A 38 -4.86 6.94 -11.26
N GLU A 39 -5.86 6.06 -11.29
CA GLU A 39 -7.18 6.38 -11.85
C GLU A 39 -7.85 7.53 -11.08
N LEU A 40 -7.74 7.50 -9.75
CA LEU A 40 -8.26 8.53 -8.85
C LEU A 40 -7.40 9.81 -8.78
N ARG A 41 -6.22 9.80 -9.42
CA ARG A 41 -5.23 10.90 -9.40
C ARG A 41 -4.75 11.29 -7.99
N VAL A 42 -4.62 10.31 -7.11
CA VAL A 42 -4.11 10.45 -5.74
C VAL A 42 -2.74 9.80 -5.59
N ASN A 43 -1.96 10.22 -4.61
CA ASN A 43 -0.61 9.70 -4.38
C ASN A 43 -0.64 8.38 -3.60
N TYR A 44 -0.04 7.34 -4.16
CA TYR A 44 0.15 6.04 -3.50
C TYR A 44 1.45 6.01 -2.70
N HIS A 45 1.37 5.49 -1.47
CA HIS A 45 2.52 5.23 -0.62
C HIS A 45 2.40 3.86 0.04
N ARG A 46 3.51 3.14 0.12
CA ARG A 46 3.61 1.91 0.91
C ARG A 46 5.00 1.84 1.56
N PRO A 47 5.11 1.72 2.89
CA PRO A 47 6.39 1.42 3.51
C PRO A 47 6.84 0.00 3.15
N PRO A 48 8.16 -0.25 3.08
CA PRO A 48 8.68 -1.59 2.82
C PRO A 48 8.24 -2.56 3.93
N MET A 49 7.98 -3.82 3.57
CA MET A 49 7.68 -4.84 4.57
C MET A 49 8.93 -5.12 5.43
N PRO A 50 8.75 -5.54 6.69
CA PRO A 50 9.88 -5.84 7.57
C PRO A 50 10.86 -6.88 7.00
N ASN A 51 10.37 -7.93 6.33
CA ASN A 51 11.17 -9.02 5.78
C ASN A 51 12.21 -9.52 6.80
N MET A 52 13.50 -9.40 6.45
CA MET A 52 14.65 -9.80 7.28
C MET A 52 15.27 -8.62 8.03
N ASP A 53 14.54 -7.53 8.24
CA ASP A 53 15.04 -6.37 8.98
C ASP A 53 15.45 -6.77 10.40
N SER A 54 16.66 -6.39 10.79
CA SER A 54 17.26 -6.77 12.08
C SER A 54 16.45 -6.28 13.27
N ARG A 55 15.70 -5.18 13.13
CA ARG A 55 14.83 -4.65 14.18
C ARG A 55 13.65 -5.59 14.47
N LEU A 56 13.16 -6.32 13.47
CA LEU A 56 12.13 -7.34 13.67
C LEU A 56 12.73 -8.61 14.26
N ILE A 57 13.89 -9.05 13.74
CA ILE A 57 14.56 -10.28 14.23
C ILE A 57 14.95 -10.15 15.70
N GLY A 58 15.31 -8.94 16.16
CA GLY A 58 15.69 -8.66 17.54
C GLY A 58 14.56 -8.27 18.49
N ALA A 59 13.29 -8.27 18.04
CA ALA A 59 12.11 -7.91 18.83
C ALA A 59 11.52 -9.10 19.59
#